data_AF-A0A0G0TNF0-F1
#
_entry.id   AF-A0A0G0TNF0-F1
#
_cell.length_a   1.000
_cell.length_b   1.000
_cell.length_c   1.000
_cell.angle_alpha   90.00
_cell.angle_beta   90.00
_cell.angle_gamma   90.00
#
_symmetry.space_group_name_H-M   'P 1'
#
loop_
_entity.id
_entity.type
_entity.pdbx_description
1 polymer ?
#
loop_
_entity_poly.entity_id
_entity_poly.type
_entity_poly.pdbx_seq_one_letter_code
_entity_poly.pdbx_strand_id
1 'polypeptide(L)'
;MQKILGGYTYFFNQKYQRSGSLLQGTFKSKLISDENYFRKIFSYVNQNYQVHDIPKNKMYLVFASDKEYENEVFDFVSKTEAEEVLEMFDNKKDFNKHCAEIIAIICEERGKLSLSEPDELP
;
A
#
# COMPACT_ATOMS: atom_id res chain seq x y z
N MET A 1 9.65 -2.55 -13.87
CA MET A 1 8.58 -1.52 -13.86
C MET A 1 8.47 -0.65 -15.11
N GLN A 2 9.49 -0.54 -15.98
CA GLN A 2 9.44 0.35 -17.16
C GLN A 2 8.24 0.10 -18.09
N LYS A 3 7.88 -1.17 -18.38
CA LYS A 3 6.73 -1.47 -19.26
C LYS A 3 5.39 -1.02 -18.69
N ILE A 4 5.11 -1.34 -17.42
CA ILE A 4 3.82 -1.03 -16.78
C ILE A 4 3.68 0.48 -16.57
N LEU A 5 4.67 1.11 -15.92
CA LEU A 5 4.63 2.54 -15.60
C LEU A 5 4.74 3.41 -16.86
N GLY A 6 5.60 3.02 -17.81
CA GLY A 6 5.75 3.70 -19.09
C GLY A 6 4.51 3.55 -19.96
N GLY A 7 3.91 2.35 -20.01
CA GLY A 7 2.67 2.09 -20.71
C GLY A 7 1.50 2.93 -20.16
N TYR A 8 1.36 3.01 -18.84
CA TYR A 8 0.35 3.87 -18.21
C TYR A 8 0.59 5.35 -18.46
N THR A 9 1.84 5.80 -18.34
CA THR A 9 2.24 7.19 -18.65
C THR A 9 1.88 7.54 -20.09
N TYR A 10 2.19 6.65 -21.04
CA TYR A 10 1.85 6.82 -22.45
C TYR A 10 0.33 6.91 -22.66
N PHE A 11 -0.44 5.96 -22.09
CA PHE A 11 -1.90 5.98 -22.15
C PHE A 11 -2.49 7.29 -21.59
N PHE A 12 -2.05 7.71 -20.41
CA PHE A 12 -2.52 8.93 -19.75
C PHE A 12 -2.21 10.18 -20.59
N ASN A 13 -0.97 10.29 -21.08
CA ASN A 13 -0.54 11.41 -21.92
C ASN A 13 -1.36 11.49 -23.21
N GLN A 14 -1.62 10.37 -23.87
CA GLN A 14 -2.48 10.34 -25.06
C GLN A 14 -3.92 10.74 -24.73
N LYS A 15 -4.50 10.19 -23.66
CA LYS A 15 -5.89 10.45 -23.25
C LYS A 15 -6.15 11.93 -22.95
N TYR A 16 -5.19 12.60 -22.31
CA TYR A 16 -5.34 13.99 -21.85
C TYR A 16 -4.52 14.99 -22.67
N GLN A 17 -3.99 14.59 -23.84
CA GLN A 17 -3.19 15.44 -24.73
C GLN A 17 -2.01 16.12 -24.01
N ARG A 18 -1.37 15.40 -23.10
CA ARG A 18 -0.18 15.86 -22.36
C ARG A 18 1.10 15.29 -22.96
N SER A 19 2.23 15.88 -22.58
CA SER A 19 3.57 15.36 -22.84
C SER A 19 4.42 15.41 -21.58
N GLY A 20 5.47 14.59 -21.53
CA GLY A 20 6.42 14.54 -20.41
C GLY A 20 6.16 13.41 -19.41
N SER A 21 6.87 13.47 -18.28
CA SER A 21 6.78 12.49 -17.20
C SER A 21 5.48 12.66 -16.40
N LEU A 22 4.86 11.52 -16.05
CA LEU A 22 3.70 11.48 -15.14
C LEU A 22 4.12 11.14 -13.70
N LEU A 23 5.15 10.31 -13.54
CA LEU A 23 5.63 9.82 -12.25
C LEU A 23 6.86 10.61 -11.80
N GLN A 24 6.99 10.81 -10.48
CA GLN A 24 7.99 11.69 -9.87
C GLN A 24 9.44 11.15 -9.91
N GLY A 25 9.66 9.90 -10.33
CA GLY A 25 11.02 9.35 -10.40
C GLY A 25 11.09 7.88 -10.82
N THR A 26 12.26 7.29 -10.61
CA THR A 26 12.47 5.85 -10.82
C THR A 26 11.75 5.04 -9.76
N PHE A 27 11.30 3.84 -10.14
CA PHE A 27 10.69 2.91 -9.20
C PHE A 27 11.75 2.42 -8.20
N LYS A 28 11.44 2.51 -6.91
CA LYS A 28 12.28 1.97 -5.82
C LYS A 28 11.91 0.51 -5.56
N SER A 29 12.91 -0.32 -5.29
CA SER A 29 12.74 -1.74 -4.94
C SER A 29 13.70 -2.15 -3.85
N LYS A 30 13.22 -2.93 -2.88
CA LYS A 30 14.04 -3.48 -1.79
C LYS A 30 13.72 -4.96 -1.62
N LEU A 31 14.76 -5.80 -1.54
CA LEU A 31 14.61 -7.22 -1.25
C LEU A 31 14.12 -7.39 0.20
N ILE A 32 13.07 -8.19 0.36
CA ILE A 32 12.59 -8.63 1.68
C ILE A 32 13.29 -9.96 1.97
N SER A 33 14.21 -9.94 2.92
CA SER A 33 15.00 -11.12 3.32
C SER A 33 14.61 -11.68 4.69
N ASP A 34 13.71 -11.01 5.40
CA ASP A 34 13.32 -11.32 6.76
C ASP A 34 11.79 -11.34 6.88
N GLU A 35 11.28 -12.31 7.64
CA GLU A 35 9.84 -12.53 7.78
C GLU A 35 9.17 -11.43 8.61
N ASN A 36 9.83 -10.91 9.66
CA ASN A 36 9.27 -9.79 10.42
C ASN A 36 9.17 -8.54 9.54
N TYR A 37 10.17 -8.31 8.69
CA TYR A 37 10.12 -7.24 7.71
C TYR A 37 9.02 -7.47 6.68
N PHE A 38 8.81 -8.70 6.21
CA PHE A 38 7.69 -9.04 5.34
C PHE A 38 6.35 -8.67 5.98
N ARG A 39 6.12 -9.10 7.23
CA ARG A 39 4.89 -8.83 7.98
C ARG A 39 4.66 -7.32 8.15
N LYS A 40 5.68 -6.56 8.53
CA LYS A 40 5.62 -5.08 8.61
C LYS A 40 5.22 -4.45 7.27
N ILE A 41 5.87 -4.83 6.18
CA ILE A 41 5.60 -4.26 4.85
C ILE A 41 4.21 -4.67 4.35
N PHE A 42 3.81 -5.91 4.59
CA PHE A 42 2.50 -6.40 4.20
C PHE A 42 1.38 -5.60 4.88
N SER A 43 1.49 -5.37 6.19
CA SER A 43 0.58 -4.50 6.94
C SER A 43 0.54 -3.08 6.37
N TYR A 44 1.71 -2.52 6.07
CA TYR A 44 1.81 -1.18 5.48
C TYR A 44 1.09 -1.12 4.12
N VAL A 45 1.33 -2.06 3.20
CA VAL A 45 0.68 -2.07 1.87
C VAL A 45 -0.84 -2.13 1.99
N ASN A 46 -1.37 -2.93 2.91
CA ASN A 46 -2.80 -3.13 3.09
C ASN A 46 -3.50 -1.94 3.77
N GLN A 47 -2.83 -1.25 4.71
CA GLN A 47 -3.47 -0.21 5.54
C GLN A 47 -2.80 1.17 5.46
N ASN A 48 -1.93 1.43 4.48
CA ASN A 48 -1.24 2.72 4.34
C ASN A 48 -2.19 3.93 4.28
N TYR A 49 -3.42 3.75 3.76
CA TYR A 49 -4.41 4.82 3.72
C TYR A 49 -4.76 5.39 5.10
N GLN A 50 -4.59 4.60 6.18
CA GLN A 50 -4.81 5.04 7.56
C GLN A 50 -3.68 5.90 8.11
N VAL A 51 -2.50 5.86 7.48
CA VAL A 51 -1.34 6.71 7.84
C VAL A 51 -1.54 8.15 7.39
N HIS A 52 -2.40 8.36 6.40
CA HIS A 52 -2.63 9.67 5.80
C HIS A 52 -3.98 10.25 6.24
N ASP A 53 -4.04 11.58 6.39
CA ASP A 53 -5.28 12.28 6.69
C ASP A 53 -6.17 12.40 5.42
N ILE A 54 -6.89 11.33 5.11
CA ILE A 54 -7.78 11.25 3.95
C ILE A 54 -9.16 11.83 4.34
N PRO A 55 -9.64 12.88 3.65
CA PRO A 55 -10.96 13.44 3.90
C PRO A 55 -12.07 12.38 3.73
N LYS A 56 -13.05 12.37 4.64
CA LYS A 56 -14.16 11.39 4.62
C LYS A 56 -14.92 11.36 3.29
N ASN A 57 -15.07 12.51 2.62
CA ASN A 57 -15.72 12.60 1.32
C ASN A 57 -14.90 11.98 0.17
N LYS A 58 -13.61 11.69 0.37
CA LYS A 58 -12.71 11.04 -0.60
C LYS A 58 -12.44 9.57 -0.27
N MET A 59 -13.07 9.01 0.76
CA MET A 59 -12.83 7.63 1.19
C MET A 59 -13.15 6.60 0.09
N TYR A 60 -14.04 6.95 -0.86
CA TYR A 60 -14.36 6.11 -2.01
C TYR A 60 -13.19 5.91 -3.00
N LEU A 61 -12.14 6.74 -2.92
CA LEU A 61 -10.92 6.61 -3.72
C LEU A 61 -9.90 5.67 -3.08
N VAL A 62 -10.11 5.27 -1.82
CA VAL A 62 -9.21 4.34 -1.13
C VAL A 62 -9.38 2.97 -1.77
N PHE A 63 -8.31 2.53 -2.43
CA PHE A 63 -8.20 1.20 -3.01
C PHE A 63 -7.15 0.43 -2.22
N ALA A 64 -7.61 -0.45 -1.34
CA ALA A 64 -6.80 -1.14 -0.35
C ALA A 64 -7.27 -2.57 -0.18
N SER A 65 -6.32 -3.45 0.12
CA SER A 65 -6.56 -4.89 0.08
C SER A 65 -7.05 -5.51 1.39
N ASP A 66 -6.94 -4.78 2.48
CA ASP A 66 -7.41 -5.16 3.81
C ASP A 66 -8.88 -5.61 3.82
N LYS A 67 -9.74 -4.96 3.02
CA LYS A 67 -11.16 -5.31 2.93
C LYS A 67 -11.42 -6.69 2.34
N GLU A 68 -10.55 -7.21 1.47
CA GLU A 68 -10.72 -8.57 0.94
C GLU A 68 -10.40 -9.61 2.00
N TYR A 69 -9.34 -9.39 2.80
CA TYR A 69 -9.02 -10.24 3.94
C TYR A 69 -10.12 -10.18 5.01
N GLU A 70 -10.77 -9.03 5.20
CA GLU A 70 -11.89 -8.87 6.14
C GLU A 70 -13.17 -9.57 5.66
N ASN A 71 -13.47 -9.55 4.37
CA ASN A 71 -14.71 -10.12 3.82
C ASN A 71 -14.55 -11.53 3.26
N GLU A 72 -13.32 -12.03 3.11
CA GLU A 72 -12.97 -13.30 2.43
C GLU A 72 -13.49 -13.38 0.98
N VAL A 73 -13.66 -12.22 0.36
CA VAL A 73 -14.02 -12.07 -1.04
C VAL A 73 -12.81 -11.46 -1.73
N PHE A 74 -12.16 -12.26 -2.57
CA PHE A 74 -10.91 -11.87 -3.22
C PHE A 74 -11.15 -11.60 -4.71
N ASP A 75 -11.11 -10.33 -5.10
CA ASP A 75 -11.23 -9.83 -6.47
C ASP A 75 -9.86 -9.44 -7.05
N PHE A 76 -8.95 -8.89 -6.22
CA PHE A 76 -7.61 -8.47 -6.66
C PHE A 76 -6.48 -9.42 -6.20
N VAL A 77 -6.56 -10.02 -5.01
CA VAL A 77 -5.56 -11.01 -4.54
C VAL A 77 -5.99 -12.41 -4.98
N SER A 78 -5.04 -13.27 -5.34
CA SER A 78 -5.39 -14.66 -5.61
C SER A 78 -5.75 -15.38 -4.32
N LYS A 79 -6.79 -16.24 -4.36
CA LYS A 79 -7.25 -16.97 -3.17
C LYS A 79 -6.13 -17.80 -2.52
N THR A 80 -5.27 -18.41 -3.34
CA THR A 80 -4.13 -19.20 -2.87
C THR A 80 -3.12 -18.35 -2.10
N GLU A 81 -2.75 -17.17 -2.63
CA GLU A 81 -1.83 -16.26 -1.93
C GLU A 81 -2.47 -15.68 -0.66
N ALA A 82 -3.78 -15.44 -0.67
CA ALA A 82 -4.48 -14.99 0.52
C ALA A 82 -4.48 -16.03 1.64
N GLU A 83 -4.71 -17.31 1.31
CA GLU A 83 -4.64 -18.43 2.25
C GLU A 83 -3.22 -18.56 2.83
N GLU A 84 -2.18 -18.51 2.00
CA GLU A 84 -0.78 -18.56 2.46
C GLU A 84 -0.45 -17.42 3.45
N VAL A 85 -0.91 -16.20 3.16
CA VAL A 85 -0.73 -15.07 4.07
C VAL A 85 -1.51 -15.27 5.36
N LEU A 86 -2.77 -15.72 5.30
CA LEU A 86 -3.58 -15.94 6.49
C LEU A 86 -2.99 -17.03 7.39
N GLU A 87 -2.44 -18.09 6.80
CA GLU A 87 -1.69 -19.13 7.52
C GLU A 87 -0.46 -18.55 8.23
N MET A 88 0.27 -17.62 7.61
CA MET A 88 1.40 -16.97 8.28
C MET A 88 0.96 -16.21 9.55
N PHE A 89 -0.23 -15.61 9.58
CA PHE A 89 -0.70 -14.81 10.71
C PHE A 89 -1.52 -15.59 11.74
N ASP A 90 -1.59 -16.93 11.62
CA ASP A 90 -2.39 -17.88 12.42
C ASP A 90 -3.91 -17.64 12.36
N ASN A 91 -4.38 -16.40 12.51
CA ASN A 91 -5.78 -16.00 12.45
C ASN A 91 -5.98 -14.63 11.80
N LYS A 92 -7.14 -14.46 11.17
CA LYS A 92 -7.61 -13.17 10.63
C LYS A 92 -7.68 -12.03 11.66
N LYS A 93 -8.08 -12.33 12.90
CA LYS A 93 -8.13 -11.33 13.97
C LYS A 93 -6.73 -10.85 14.35
N ASP A 94 -5.78 -11.79 14.39
CA ASP A 94 -4.39 -11.50 14.72
C ASP A 94 -3.71 -10.73 13.59
N PHE A 95 -4.05 -11.05 12.33
CA PHE A 95 -3.66 -10.25 11.16
C PHE A 95 -4.11 -8.78 11.27
N ASN A 96 -5.41 -8.53 11.47
CA ASN A 96 -5.95 -7.17 11.55
C ASN A 96 -5.36 -6.39 12.74
N LYS A 97 -5.17 -7.07 13.88
CA LYS A 97 -4.52 -6.50 15.06
C LYS A 97 -3.07 -6.12 14.76
N HIS A 98 -2.31 -7.02 14.15
CA HIS A 98 -0.92 -6.76 13.77
C HIS A 98 -0.82 -5.58 12.80
N CYS A 99 -1.71 -5.51 11.80
CA CYS A 99 -1.74 -4.40 10.88
C CYS A 99 -1.99 -3.07 11.60
N ALA A 100 -2.98 -3.00 12.48
CA ALA A 100 -3.28 -1.81 13.27
C ALA A 100 -2.09 -1.39 14.16
N GLU A 101 -1.40 -2.34 14.80
CA GLU A 101 -0.20 -2.08 15.61
C GLU A 101 0.94 -1.49 14.76
N ILE A 102 1.22 -2.09 13.60
CA ILE A 102 2.26 -1.58 12.68
C ILE A 102 1.92 -0.18 12.17
N ILE A 103 0.66 0.09 11.81
CA ILE A 103 0.25 1.42 11.38
C ILE A 103 0.40 2.44 12.51
N ALA A 104 0.02 2.09 13.74
CA ALA A 104 0.21 2.97 14.89
C ALA A 104 1.70 3.31 15.10
N ILE A 105 2.59 2.32 15.01
CA ILE A 105 4.04 2.51 15.09
C ILE A 105 4.51 3.44 13.96
N ILE A 106 4.06 3.23 12.72
CA ILE A 106 4.47 4.06 11.57
C ILE A 106 3.98 5.51 11.72
N CYS A 107 2.75 5.70 12.21
CA CYS A 107 2.22 7.03 12.50
C CYS A 107 3.02 7.73 13.60
N GLU A 108 3.48 7.00 14.62
CA GLU A 108 4.35 7.53 15.68
C GLU A 108 5.74 7.88 15.15
N GLU A 109 6.37 6.96 14.40
CA GLU A 109 7.68 7.16 13.75
C GLU A 109 7.70 8.38 12.83
N ARG A 110 6.61 8.60 12.09
CA ARG A 110 6.47 9.74 11.15
C ARG A 110 6.14 11.06 11.84
N GLY A 111 5.64 11.05 13.06
CA GLY A 111 5.08 12.23 13.70
C GLY A 111 3.86 12.80 12.93
N LYS A 112 3.40 14.00 13.32
CA LYS A 112 2.38 14.73 12.56
C LYS A 112 3.03 15.36 11.31
N LEU A 113 3.21 14.59 10.24
CA LEU A 113 3.64 15.14 8.96
C LEU A 113 2.56 16.10 8.42
N SER A 114 2.80 17.40 8.55
CA SER A 114 2.19 18.38 7.66
C SER A 114 2.66 18.05 6.23
N LEU A 115 1.76 18.13 5.24
CA LEU A 115 1.97 17.89 3.79
C LEU A 115 3.12 18.69 3.12
N SER A 116 3.97 19.36 3.89
CA SER A 116 5.04 20.26 3.46
C SER A 116 6.46 19.73 3.65
N GLU A 117 6.67 18.56 4.26
CA GLU A 117 8.02 18.00 4.38
C GLU A 117 8.34 17.05 3.22
N PRO A 118 9.54 17.14 2.62
CA PRO A 118 9.95 16.25 1.55
C PRO A 118 10.09 14.83 2.09
N ASP A 119 9.49 13.86 1.39
CA ASP A 119 9.58 12.42 1.68
C ASP A 119 11.04 11.94 1.57
N GLU A 120 11.84 12.18 2.60
CA GLU A 120 13.06 11.42 2.86
C GLU A 120 12.66 10.11 3.55
N LEU A 121 12.16 9.16 2.75
CA LEU A 121 12.12 7.76 3.17
C LEU A 121 13.56 7.19 3.12
N PRO A 122 13.96 6.39 4.13
CA PRO A 122 15.32 5.87 4.30
C PRO A 122 15.82 4.98 3.15
#